data_AF-A0A7C5MNN5-F1
#
_entry.id   AF-A0A7C5MNN5-F1
#
_cell.length_a   1.000
_cell.length_b   1.000
_cell.length_c   1.000
_cell.angle_alpha   90.00
_cell.angle_beta   90.00
_cell.angle_gamma   90.00
#
_symmetry.space_group_name_H-M   'P 1'
#
loop_
_entity.id
_entity.type
_entity.pdbx_description
1 polymer ?
#
loop_
_entity_poly.entity_id
_entity_poly.type
_entity_poly.pdbx_seq_one_letter_code
_entity_poly.pdbx_strand_id
1 'polypeptide(L)'
;MKHWLEKTFHLQELNTSFRQEMIGGLTTFMTMSYIIFVQPAILSGAGMNKGAVMVATCIASAVATLLTGFLANYPIAQAPAMGHNVFFAVTVCGLMGYSWQVALGANFISGMLFTLLAFFGVAGQLVEIIPDSLKNAIAAGIGLLIALIGLEYAGIVVATPGVLVGLGDMGSKPVLLAFIGLLLISVFMAWKIPGAILFGILLTAVAGLPLGVVKFQGLFSAPPALS
;
A
#
# COMPACT_ATOMS: atom_id res chain seq x y z
N MET A 1 -8.71 33.35 -1.95
CA MET A 1 -8.63 31.87 -2.05
C MET A 1 -9.21 31.33 -3.36
N LYS A 2 -10.51 31.54 -3.67
CA LYS A 2 -11.12 31.00 -4.91
C LYS A 2 -10.40 31.42 -6.21
N HIS A 3 -9.98 32.68 -6.33
CA HIS A 3 -9.29 33.18 -7.53
C HIS A 3 -7.88 32.59 -7.73
N TRP A 4 -7.19 32.22 -6.65
CA TRP A 4 -5.88 31.57 -6.73
C TRP A 4 -6.04 30.09 -7.14
N LEU A 5 -6.98 29.37 -6.52
CA LEU A 5 -7.30 27.99 -6.90
C LEU A 5 -7.70 27.86 -8.38
N GLU A 6 -8.49 28.79 -8.88
CA GLU A 6 -8.87 28.83 -10.30
C GLU A 6 -7.66 29.01 -11.22
N LYS A 7 -6.78 29.96 -10.89
CA LYS A 7 -5.60 30.29 -11.71
C LYS A 7 -4.55 29.19 -11.71
N THR A 8 -4.44 28.43 -10.62
CA THR A 8 -3.44 27.36 -10.50
C THR A 8 -3.97 26.03 -11.02
N PHE A 9 -5.23 25.68 -10.74
CA PHE A 9 -5.80 24.34 -11.02
C PHE A 9 -6.86 24.32 -12.11
N HIS A 10 -7.22 25.45 -12.71
CA HIS A 10 -8.15 25.56 -13.85
C HIS A 10 -9.49 24.82 -13.61
N LEU A 11 -10.09 25.02 -12.43
CA LEU A 11 -11.25 24.24 -11.98
C LEU A 11 -12.48 24.42 -12.87
N GLN A 12 -12.72 25.61 -13.42
CA GLN A 12 -13.83 25.85 -14.36
C GLN A 12 -13.59 25.18 -15.71
N GLU A 13 -12.35 25.18 -16.20
CA GLU A 13 -11.98 24.48 -17.44
C GLU A 13 -12.15 22.96 -17.30
N LEU A 14 -11.88 22.44 -16.09
CA LEU A 14 -12.09 21.04 -15.72
C LEU A 14 -13.54 20.71 -15.31
N ASN A 15 -14.48 21.66 -15.41
CA ASN A 15 -15.89 21.53 -15.02
C ASN A 15 -16.11 20.97 -13.58
N THR A 16 -15.20 21.31 -12.67
CA THR A 16 -15.24 20.86 -11.27
C THR A 16 -15.45 22.01 -10.28
N SER A 17 -15.73 21.68 -9.03
CA SER A 17 -15.89 22.63 -7.94
C SER A 17 -15.05 22.24 -6.74
N PHE A 18 -14.67 23.22 -5.92
CA PHE A 18 -13.90 22.97 -4.70
C PHE A 18 -14.51 21.87 -3.81
N ARG A 19 -15.84 21.80 -3.73
CA ARG A 19 -16.55 20.76 -2.97
C ARG A 19 -16.36 19.38 -3.61
N GLN A 20 -16.48 19.28 -4.94
CA GLN A 20 -16.27 18.03 -5.66
C GLN A 20 -14.82 17.55 -5.52
N GLU A 21 -13.84 18.44 -5.66
CA GLU A 21 -12.42 18.12 -5.48
C GLU A 21 -12.11 17.65 -4.06
N MET A 22 -12.67 18.30 -3.04
CA MET A 22 -12.48 17.88 -1.66
C MET A 22 -13.08 16.50 -1.38
N ILE A 23 -14.27 16.20 -1.94
CA ILE A 23 -14.90 14.89 -1.82
C ILE A 23 -14.10 13.83 -2.62
N GLY A 24 -13.60 14.18 -3.80
CA GLY A 24 -12.73 13.33 -4.61
C GLY A 24 -11.43 12.99 -3.88
N GLY A 25 -10.75 14.00 -3.33
CA GLY A 25 -9.55 13.83 -2.52
C GLY A 25 -9.78 12.96 -1.28
N LEU A 26 -10.89 13.18 -0.55
CA LEU A 26 -11.27 12.35 0.59
C LEU A 26 -11.56 10.90 0.16
N THR A 27 -12.23 10.72 -0.97
CA THR A 27 -12.53 9.41 -1.55
C THR A 27 -11.25 8.66 -1.90
N THR A 28 -10.32 9.32 -2.59
CA THR A 28 -8.99 8.77 -2.94
C THR A 28 -8.16 8.46 -1.71
N PHE A 29 -8.17 9.32 -0.70
CA PHE A 29 -7.54 9.03 0.58
C PHE A 29 -8.10 7.76 1.21
N MET A 30 -9.44 7.65 1.28
CA MET A 30 -10.09 6.48 1.86
C MET A 30 -9.74 5.19 1.11
N THR A 31 -9.65 5.20 -0.22
CA THR A 31 -9.28 4.01 -1.00
C THR A 31 -7.84 3.56 -0.80
N MET A 32 -6.91 4.48 -0.55
CA MET A 32 -5.49 4.15 -0.32
C MET A 32 -5.13 3.96 1.15
N SER A 33 -5.99 4.40 2.08
CA SER A 33 -5.73 4.41 3.53
C SER A 33 -5.37 3.04 4.13
N TYR A 34 -5.73 1.93 3.47
CA TYR A 34 -5.33 0.59 3.91
C TYR A 34 -3.80 0.44 4.02
N ILE A 35 -3.03 1.21 3.23
CA ILE A 35 -1.56 1.24 3.25
C ILE A 35 -1.03 1.60 4.64
N ILE A 36 -1.76 2.43 5.41
CA ILE A 36 -1.39 2.84 6.77
C ILE A 36 -1.21 1.61 7.69
N PHE A 37 -1.95 0.53 7.44
CA PHE A 37 -1.89 -0.70 8.24
C PHE A 37 -1.03 -1.78 7.59
N VAL A 38 -1.15 -1.96 6.28
CA VAL A 38 -0.49 -3.06 5.58
C VAL A 38 1.01 -2.80 5.40
N GLN A 39 1.41 -1.55 5.18
CA GLN A 39 2.83 -1.20 4.98
C GLN A 39 3.69 -1.48 6.22
N PRO A 40 3.31 -1.06 7.45
CA PRO A 40 4.03 -1.44 8.65
C PRO A 40 4.05 -2.95 8.90
N ALA A 41 2.95 -3.66 8.59
CA ALA A 41 2.90 -5.11 8.77
C ALA A 41 3.97 -5.80 7.93
N ILE A 42 4.09 -5.45 6.65
CA ILE A 42 5.09 -6.01 5.73
C ILE A 42 6.52 -5.62 6.15
N LEU A 43 6.80 -4.32 6.31
CA LEU A 43 8.17 -3.85 6.56
C LEU A 43 8.68 -4.22 7.95
N SER A 44 7.80 -4.45 8.92
CA SER A 44 8.22 -4.99 10.22
C SER A 44 8.80 -6.40 10.12
N GLY A 45 8.42 -7.17 9.10
CA GLY A 45 9.04 -8.46 8.80
C GLY A 45 10.52 -8.35 8.43
N ALA A 46 10.95 -7.19 7.93
CA ALA A 46 12.36 -6.89 7.65
C ALA A 46 13.12 -6.33 8.87
N GLY A 47 12.49 -6.26 10.04
CA GLY A 47 13.08 -5.73 11.27
C GLY A 47 12.90 -4.22 11.49
N MET A 48 12.05 -3.55 10.71
CA MET A 48 11.76 -2.13 10.87
C MET A 48 10.73 -1.86 11.98
N ASN A 49 10.85 -0.73 12.68
CA ASN A 49 9.85 -0.31 13.67
C ASN A 49 8.51 0.02 12.99
N LYS A 50 7.43 -0.68 13.40
CA LYS A 50 6.08 -0.52 12.83
C LYS A 50 5.58 0.93 12.88
N GLY A 51 5.78 1.58 14.02
CA GLY A 51 5.34 2.95 14.24
C GLY A 51 6.11 3.96 13.40
N ALA A 52 7.44 3.86 13.39
CA ALA A 52 8.28 4.73 12.58
C ALA A 52 7.97 4.58 11.08
N VAL A 53 7.79 3.34 10.60
CA VAL A 53 7.41 3.06 9.20
C VAL A 53 6.05 3.68 8.86
N MET A 54 5.04 3.54 9.73
CA MET A 54 3.73 4.13 9.52
C MET A 54 3.83 5.64 9.32
N VAL A 55 4.50 6.32 10.24
CA VAL A 55 4.65 7.79 10.20
C VAL A 55 5.45 8.22 8.96
N ALA A 56 6.58 7.56 8.67
CA ALA A 56 7.40 7.85 7.51
C ALA A 56 6.63 7.67 6.20
N THR A 57 5.82 6.61 6.09
CA THR A 57 4.98 6.32 4.92
C THR A 57 3.94 7.40 4.70
N CYS A 58 3.23 7.82 5.75
CA CYS A 58 2.23 8.88 5.67
C CYS A 58 2.85 10.21 5.25
N ILE A 59 3.98 10.59 5.85
CA ILE A 59 4.68 11.84 5.52
C ILE A 59 5.21 11.80 4.08
N ALA A 60 5.87 10.72 3.68
CA ALA A 60 6.43 10.58 2.33
C ALA A 60 5.33 10.62 1.26
N SER A 61 4.21 9.93 1.47
CA SER A 61 3.06 9.93 0.56
C SER A 61 2.39 11.30 0.48
N ALA A 62 2.27 12.00 1.61
CA ALA A 62 1.73 13.35 1.66
C ALA A 62 2.62 14.32 0.86
N VAL A 63 3.93 14.30 1.10
CA VAL A 63 4.89 15.15 0.37
C VAL A 63 4.86 14.83 -1.13
N ALA A 64 4.92 13.56 -1.52
CA ALA A 64 4.89 13.15 -2.93
C ALA A 64 3.58 13.56 -3.63
N THR A 65 2.44 13.40 -2.96
CA THR A 65 1.14 13.84 -3.48
C THR A 65 1.06 15.36 -3.59
N LEU A 66 1.56 16.10 -2.61
CA LEU A 66 1.61 17.57 -2.64
C LEU A 66 2.51 18.06 -3.77
N LEU A 67 3.67 17.44 -3.97
CA LEU A 67 4.56 17.78 -5.08
C LEU A 67 3.87 17.56 -6.43
N THR A 68 3.18 16.43 -6.60
CA THR A 68 2.43 16.13 -7.83
C THR A 68 1.30 17.13 -8.07
N GLY A 69 0.56 17.47 -7.01
CA GLY A 69 -0.51 18.46 -7.08
C GLY A 69 -0.01 19.87 -7.39
N PHE A 70 1.01 20.36 -6.70
CA PHE A 70 1.44 21.76 -6.81
C PHE A 70 2.51 22.02 -7.88
N LEU A 71 3.45 21.10 -8.12
CA LEU A 71 4.50 21.29 -9.13
C LEU A 71 4.06 20.81 -10.50
N ALA A 72 3.38 19.66 -10.57
CA ALA A 72 2.95 19.07 -11.84
C ALA A 72 1.51 19.43 -12.23
N ASN A 73 0.74 20.06 -11.33
CA ASN A 73 -0.68 20.35 -11.53
C ASN A 73 -1.48 19.13 -11.99
N TYR A 74 -1.17 17.97 -11.40
CA TYR A 74 -1.68 16.68 -11.86
C TYR A 74 -2.44 15.96 -10.73
N PRO A 75 -3.72 15.61 -10.92
CA PRO A 75 -4.59 15.11 -9.85
C PRO A 75 -4.37 13.61 -9.59
N ILE A 76 -3.12 13.21 -9.33
CA ILE A 76 -2.77 11.83 -8.96
C ILE A 76 -2.18 11.81 -7.56
N ALA A 77 -2.80 11.00 -6.70
CA ALA A 77 -2.26 10.72 -5.39
C ALA A 77 -1.18 9.64 -5.46
N GLN A 78 -0.10 9.85 -4.72
CA GLN A 78 1.05 8.96 -4.70
C GLN A 78 1.16 8.25 -3.36
N ALA A 79 1.30 6.94 -3.41
CA ALA A 79 1.56 6.09 -2.25
C ALA A 79 2.47 4.92 -2.67
N PRO A 80 3.13 4.23 -1.73
CA PRO A 80 4.04 3.14 -2.05
C PRO A 80 3.36 2.00 -2.80
N ALA A 81 4.08 1.46 -3.79
CA ALA A 81 3.66 0.29 -4.53
C ALA A 81 3.82 -0.97 -3.67
N MET A 82 2.70 -1.56 -3.23
CA MET A 82 2.68 -2.68 -2.26
C MET A 82 3.48 -3.91 -2.70
N GLY A 83 3.57 -4.19 -4.01
CA GLY A 83 4.37 -5.31 -4.51
C GLY A 83 5.88 -5.14 -4.34
N HIS A 84 6.39 -3.93 -4.50
CA HIS A 84 7.80 -3.64 -4.29
C HIS A 84 8.17 -3.76 -2.82
N ASN A 85 7.26 -3.42 -1.91
CA ASN A 85 7.46 -3.56 -0.48
C ASN A 85 7.59 -5.02 -0.04
N VAL A 86 6.79 -5.90 -0.64
CA VAL A 86 6.88 -7.35 -0.40
C VAL A 86 8.20 -7.90 -0.92
N PHE A 87 8.58 -7.56 -2.14
CA PHE A 87 9.88 -7.94 -2.70
C PHE A 87 11.04 -7.46 -1.80
N PHE A 88 10.99 -6.19 -1.37
CA PHE A 88 11.96 -5.61 -0.45
C PHE A 88 12.06 -6.41 0.87
N ALA A 89 10.92 -6.64 1.55
CA ALA A 89 10.93 -7.24 2.88
C ALA A 89 11.23 -8.74 2.85
N VAL A 90 10.57 -9.48 1.95
CA VAL A 90 10.63 -10.94 1.92
C VAL A 90 11.83 -11.42 1.11
N THR A 91 12.07 -10.84 -0.07
CA THR A 91 13.15 -11.32 -0.95
C THR A 91 14.49 -10.71 -0.57
N VAL A 92 14.61 -9.39 -0.57
CA VAL A 92 15.90 -8.73 -0.34
C VAL A 92 16.36 -8.85 1.12
N CYS A 93 15.47 -8.51 2.06
CA CYS A 93 15.83 -8.56 3.47
C CYS A 93 15.73 -9.97 4.07
N GLY A 94 14.71 -10.73 3.67
CA GLY A 94 14.50 -12.11 4.15
C GLY A 94 15.42 -13.12 3.45
N LEU A 95 15.12 -13.46 2.20
CA LEU A 95 15.80 -14.55 1.47
C LEU A 95 17.26 -14.27 1.16
N MET A 96 17.60 -13.04 0.75
CA MET A 96 18.98 -12.66 0.42
C MET A 96 19.79 -12.21 1.64
N GLY A 97 19.13 -12.00 2.79
CA GLY A 97 19.77 -11.67 4.07
C GLY A 97 20.40 -10.27 4.16
N TYR A 98 20.05 -9.34 3.27
CA TYR A 98 20.55 -7.97 3.37
C TYR A 98 19.82 -7.20 4.47
N SER A 99 20.53 -6.28 5.13
CA SER A 99 19.88 -5.38 6.09
C SER A 99 18.92 -4.41 5.38
N TRP A 100 17.82 -4.05 6.03
CA TRP A 100 16.85 -3.11 5.48
C TRP A 100 17.46 -1.73 5.19
N GLN A 101 18.50 -1.33 5.94
CA GLN A 101 19.25 -0.09 5.71
C GLN A 101 19.99 -0.13 4.37
N VAL A 102 20.68 -1.23 4.08
CA VAL A 102 21.39 -1.42 2.79
C VAL A 102 20.39 -1.46 1.64
N ALA A 103 19.28 -2.17 1.81
CA ALA A 103 18.23 -2.23 0.80
C ALA A 103 17.60 -0.85 0.52
N LEU A 104 17.34 -0.04 1.56
CA LEU A 104 16.87 1.35 1.38
C LEU A 104 17.91 2.23 0.70
N GLY A 105 19.20 2.05 1.01
CA GLY A 105 20.29 2.74 0.33
C GLY A 105 20.33 2.42 -1.17
N ALA A 106 20.19 1.15 -1.53
CA ALA A 106 20.09 0.73 -2.93
C ALA A 106 18.84 1.32 -3.62
N ASN A 107 17.71 1.40 -2.90
CA ASN A 107 16.49 2.00 -3.44
C ASN A 107 16.65 3.52 -3.65
N PHE A 108 17.32 4.21 -2.73
CA PHE A 108 17.65 5.63 -2.86
C PHE A 108 18.55 5.90 -4.07
N ILE A 109 19.62 5.10 -4.25
CA ILE A 109 20.52 5.21 -5.41
C ILE A 109 19.76 4.94 -6.71
N SER A 110 18.94 3.88 -6.74
CA SER A 110 18.10 3.56 -7.90
C SER A 110 17.14 4.69 -8.25
N GLY A 111 16.51 5.32 -7.24
CA GLY A 111 15.65 6.49 -7.42
C GLY A 111 16.40 7.68 -7.99
N MET A 112 17.60 7.97 -7.47
CA MET A 112 18.45 9.07 -7.97
C MET A 112 18.87 8.84 -9.43
N LEU A 113 19.29 7.60 -9.77
CA LEU A 113 19.62 7.22 -11.13
C LEU A 113 18.39 7.34 -12.06
N PHE A 114 17.23 6.88 -11.61
CA PHE A 114 15.99 7.01 -12.38
C PHE A 114 15.61 8.47 -12.61
N THR A 115 15.73 9.34 -11.61
CA THR A 115 15.49 10.78 -11.77
C THR A 115 16.45 11.40 -12.79
N LEU A 116 17.73 11.04 -12.77
CA LEU A 116 18.71 11.49 -13.77
C LEU A 116 18.32 11.02 -15.18
N LEU A 117 17.99 9.74 -15.35
CA LEU A 117 17.56 9.20 -16.64
C LEU A 117 16.26 9.84 -17.14
N ALA A 118 15.33 10.15 -16.24
CA ALA A 118 14.09 10.87 -16.56
C ALA A 118 14.38 12.30 -17.03
N PHE A 119 15.34 12.99 -16.41
CA PHE A 119 15.77 14.32 -16.84
C PHE A 119 16.37 14.32 -18.25
N PHE A 120 17.11 13.27 -18.62
CA PHE A 120 17.65 13.10 -19.97
C PHE A 120 16.63 12.52 -20.98
N GLY A 121 15.38 12.25 -20.57
CA GLY A 121 14.34 11.69 -21.44
C GLY A 121 14.52 10.21 -21.79
N VAL A 122 15.50 9.52 -21.22
CA VAL A 122 15.82 8.11 -21.50
C VAL A 122 14.87 7.17 -20.77
N ALA A 123 14.31 7.59 -19.63
CA ALA A 123 13.42 6.75 -18.83
C ALA A 123 12.18 6.27 -19.61
N GLY A 124 11.60 7.12 -20.47
CA GLY A 124 10.45 6.73 -21.30
C GLY A 124 10.82 5.64 -22.32
N GLN A 125 11.96 5.80 -22.99
CA GLN A 125 12.46 4.84 -23.99
C GLN A 125 12.75 3.47 -23.36
N LEU A 126 13.32 3.45 -22.15
CA LEU A 126 13.56 2.23 -21.38
C LEU A 126 12.26 1.45 -21.13
N VAL A 127 11.18 2.15 -20.77
CA VAL A 127 9.87 1.52 -20.51
C VAL A 127 9.22 1.03 -21.81
N GLU A 128 9.40 1.75 -22.92
CA GLU A 128 8.88 1.35 -24.23
C GLU A 128 9.58 0.10 -24.79
N ILE A 129 10.87 -0.09 -24.51
CA ILE A 129 11.63 -1.27 -24.95
C ILE A 129 11.11 -2.56 -24.29
N ILE A 130 10.51 -2.47 -23.09
CA ILE A 130 9.98 -3.65 -22.40
C ILE A 130 8.69 -4.11 -23.11
N PRO A 131 8.61 -5.35 -23.63
CA PRO A 131 7.40 -5.89 -24.22
C PRO A 131 6.22 -5.86 -23.24
N ASP A 132 5.02 -5.57 -23.75
CA ASP A 132 3.80 -5.50 -22.91
C ASP A 132 3.48 -6.85 -22.25
N SER A 133 3.86 -7.97 -22.88
CA SER A 133 3.76 -9.29 -22.28
C SER A 133 4.58 -9.40 -20.99
N LEU A 134 5.80 -8.83 -20.94
CA LEU A 134 6.62 -8.80 -19.73
C LEU A 134 6.04 -7.85 -18.68
N LYS A 135 5.54 -6.67 -19.08
CA LYS A 135 4.87 -5.73 -18.14
C LYS A 135 3.69 -6.41 -17.44
N ASN A 136 2.85 -7.09 -18.22
CA ASN A 136 1.70 -7.83 -17.70
C ASN A 136 2.11 -9.03 -16.83
N ALA A 137 3.14 -9.77 -17.24
CA ALA A 137 3.65 -10.91 -16.46
C ALA A 137 4.23 -10.47 -15.11
N ILE A 138 4.95 -9.34 -15.05
CA ILE A 138 5.47 -8.77 -13.79
C ILE A 138 4.31 -8.42 -12.86
N ALA A 139 3.28 -7.72 -13.37
CA ALA A 139 2.11 -7.36 -12.57
C ALA A 139 1.37 -8.60 -12.03
N ALA A 140 1.14 -9.61 -12.88
CA ALA A 140 0.50 -10.86 -12.49
C ALA A 140 1.32 -11.64 -11.46
N GLY A 141 2.64 -11.76 -11.66
CA GLY A 141 3.55 -12.46 -10.75
C GLY A 141 3.62 -11.81 -9.37
N ILE A 142 3.76 -10.48 -9.33
CA ILE A 142 3.73 -9.71 -8.07
C ILE A 142 2.36 -9.87 -7.39
N GLY A 143 1.26 -9.80 -8.13
CA GLY A 143 -0.08 -10.00 -7.58
C GLY A 143 -0.27 -11.38 -6.94
N LEU A 144 0.16 -12.45 -7.62
CA LEU A 144 0.12 -13.81 -7.10
C LEU A 144 1.01 -14.00 -5.87
N LEU A 145 2.19 -13.37 -5.84
CA LEU A 145 3.09 -13.40 -4.69
C LEU A 145 2.44 -12.74 -3.46
N ILE A 146 1.88 -11.53 -3.63
CA ILE A 146 1.18 -10.83 -2.53
C ILE A 146 -0.03 -11.62 -2.06
N ALA A 147 -0.79 -12.23 -2.99
CA ALA A 147 -1.92 -13.07 -2.64
C ALA A 147 -1.48 -14.28 -1.79
N LEU A 148 -0.41 -14.96 -2.18
CA LEU A 148 0.14 -16.09 -1.41
C LEU A 148 0.55 -15.67 0.00
N ILE A 149 1.27 -14.55 0.14
CA ILE A 149 1.69 -14.04 1.45
C ILE A 149 0.48 -13.61 2.29
N GLY A 150 -0.55 -13.04 1.66
CA GLY A 150 -1.81 -12.74 2.34
C GLY A 150 -2.50 -13.99 2.89
N LEU A 151 -2.52 -15.09 2.12
CA LEU A 151 -3.04 -16.38 2.57
C LEU A 151 -2.18 -16.99 3.69
N GLU A 152 -0.87 -16.79 3.65
CA GLU A 152 0.06 -17.23 4.70
C GLU A 152 -0.18 -16.46 6.01
N TYR A 153 -0.28 -15.12 5.94
CA TYR A 153 -0.58 -14.28 7.10
C TYR A 153 -1.97 -14.55 7.70
N ALA A 154 -2.92 -14.97 6.87
CA ALA A 154 -4.24 -15.40 7.33
C ALA A 154 -4.23 -16.79 7.99
N GLY A 155 -3.15 -17.57 7.84
CA GLY A 155 -3.07 -18.96 8.27
C GLY A 155 -3.83 -19.95 7.38
N ILE A 156 -4.26 -19.52 6.19
CA ILE A 156 -4.92 -20.38 5.19
C ILE A 156 -3.89 -21.28 4.51
N VAL A 157 -2.73 -20.71 4.21
CA VAL A 157 -1.57 -21.43 3.68
C VAL A 157 -0.52 -21.54 4.78
N VAL A 158 0.03 -22.74 4.96
CA VAL A 158 1.12 -22.99 5.90
C VAL A 158 2.21 -23.82 5.24
N ALA A 159 3.45 -23.65 5.68
CA ALA A 159 4.54 -24.52 5.25
C ALA A 159 4.38 -25.90 5.91
N THR A 160 4.37 -26.96 5.10
CA THR A 160 4.25 -28.35 5.58
C THR A 160 5.49 -29.14 5.16
N PRO A 161 6.05 -30.03 6.00
CA PRO A 161 7.19 -30.85 5.61
C PRO A 161 6.90 -31.62 4.32
N GLY A 162 7.70 -31.38 3.28
CA GLY A 162 7.57 -32.04 1.97
C GLY A 162 6.74 -31.29 0.91
N VAL A 163 6.00 -30.23 1.27
CA VAL A 163 5.28 -29.37 0.29
C VAL A 163 5.41 -27.89 0.67
N LEU A 164 5.78 -27.06 -0.31
CA LEU A 164 5.94 -25.61 -0.10
C LEU A 164 4.63 -24.90 0.25
N VAL A 165 3.48 -25.48 -0.10
CA VAL A 165 2.14 -24.92 0.12
C VAL A 165 1.24 -26.01 0.70
N GLY A 166 0.94 -25.90 1.99
CA GLY A 166 0.01 -26.76 2.72
C GLY A 166 -1.24 -26.00 3.15
N LEU A 167 -2.31 -26.73 3.46
CA LEU A 167 -3.55 -26.18 4.00
C LEU A 167 -3.43 -25.98 5.51
N GLY A 168 -3.72 -24.78 6.01
CA GLY A 168 -3.78 -24.50 7.43
C GLY A 168 -5.08 -24.98 8.10
N ASP A 169 -5.24 -24.65 9.39
CA ASP A 169 -6.46 -24.98 10.13
C ASP A 169 -7.61 -24.03 9.76
N MET A 170 -8.49 -24.53 8.89
CA MET A 170 -9.67 -23.82 8.39
C MET A 170 -10.71 -23.50 9.49
N GLY A 171 -10.69 -24.22 10.61
CA GLY A 171 -11.56 -23.96 11.75
C GLY A 171 -11.03 -22.88 12.70
N SER A 172 -9.79 -22.43 12.49
CA SER A 172 -9.17 -21.46 13.38
C SER A 172 -9.83 -20.08 13.29
N LYS A 173 -9.92 -19.39 14.44
CA LYS A 173 -10.50 -18.04 14.52
C LYS A 173 -9.86 -17.03 13.54
N PRO A 174 -8.52 -17.03 13.33
CA PRO A 174 -7.88 -16.13 12.35
C PRO A 174 -8.30 -16.41 10.90
N VAL A 175 -8.41 -17.68 10.50
CA VAL A 175 -8.80 -18.07 9.14
C VAL A 175 -10.26 -17.69 8.87
N LEU A 176 -11.16 -17.94 9.81
CA LEU A 176 -12.56 -17.53 9.70
C LEU A 176 -12.70 -16.01 9.59
N LEU A 177 -11.94 -15.25 10.39
CA LEU A 177 -11.90 -13.79 10.29
C LEU A 177 -11.37 -13.33 8.93
N ALA A 178 -10.35 -13.99 8.37
CA ALA A 178 -9.83 -13.68 7.05
C ALA A 178 -10.87 -13.89 5.94
N PHE A 179 -11.63 -15.01 5.98
CA PHE A 179 -12.72 -15.24 5.03
C PHE A 179 -13.84 -14.21 5.15
N ILE A 180 -14.27 -13.88 6.37
CA ILE A 180 -15.29 -12.85 6.62
C ILE A 180 -14.79 -11.50 6.10
N GLY A 181 -13.54 -11.13 6.39
CA GLY A 181 -12.97 -9.87 5.92
C GLY A 181 -12.85 -9.80 4.40
N LEU A 182 -12.39 -10.88 3.76
CA LEU A 182 -12.32 -10.95 2.30
C LEU A 182 -13.70 -10.83 1.65
N LEU A 183 -14.72 -11.46 2.25
CA LEU A 183 -16.10 -11.35 1.78
C LEU A 183 -16.62 -9.92 1.94
N LEU A 184 -16.44 -9.29 3.11
CA LEU A 184 -16.84 -7.91 3.35
C LEU A 184 -16.19 -6.93 2.38
N ILE A 185 -14.88 -7.05 2.17
CA ILE A 185 -14.15 -6.22 1.21
C ILE A 185 -14.71 -6.44 -0.21
N SER A 186 -14.92 -7.69 -0.62
CA SER A 186 -15.46 -8.02 -1.94
C SER A 186 -16.86 -7.44 -2.16
N VAL A 187 -17.74 -7.51 -1.16
CA VAL A 187 -19.08 -6.93 -1.21
C VAL A 187 -19.02 -5.40 -1.31
N PHE A 188 -18.21 -4.74 -0.48
CA PHE A 188 -18.06 -3.29 -0.52
C PHE A 188 -17.43 -2.79 -1.83
N MET A 189 -16.48 -3.55 -2.40
CA MET A 189 -15.94 -3.26 -3.72
C MET A 189 -16.98 -3.44 -4.82
N ALA A 190 -17.80 -4.51 -4.77
CA ALA A 190 -18.89 -4.73 -5.72
C ALA A 190 -19.93 -3.61 -5.67
N TRP A 191 -20.21 -3.07 -4.48
CA TRP A 191 -21.06 -1.89 -4.29
C TRP A 191 -20.37 -0.55 -4.58
N LYS A 192 -19.11 -0.57 -5.03
CA LYS A 192 -18.33 0.64 -5.37
C LYS A 192 -18.27 1.66 -4.24
N ILE A 193 -18.23 1.19 -2.99
CA ILE A 193 -18.14 2.07 -1.82
C ILE A 193 -16.71 2.66 -1.75
N PRO A 194 -16.57 3.99 -1.66
CA PRO A 194 -15.26 4.61 -1.50
C PRO A 194 -14.64 4.18 -0.16
N GLY A 195 -13.40 3.65 -0.19
CA GLY A 195 -12.76 3.09 1.00
C GLY A 195 -13.24 1.69 1.39
N ALA A 196 -13.84 0.92 0.46
CA ALA A 196 -14.29 -0.46 0.67
C ALA A 196 -13.27 -1.34 1.44
N ILE A 197 -11.98 -1.26 1.06
CA ILE A 197 -10.90 -2.01 1.70
C ILE A 197 -10.72 -1.56 3.16
N LEU A 198 -10.71 -0.25 3.42
CA LEU A 198 -10.58 0.28 4.78
C LEU A 198 -11.74 -0.15 5.67
N PHE A 199 -12.99 0.02 5.20
CA PHE A 199 -14.16 -0.40 5.96
C PHE A 199 -14.15 -1.91 6.23
N GLY A 200 -13.76 -2.71 5.24
CA GLY A 200 -13.59 -4.15 5.43
C GLY A 200 -12.56 -4.49 6.50
N ILE A 201 -11.38 -3.84 6.48
CA ILE A 201 -10.35 -4.02 7.52
C ILE A 201 -10.88 -3.62 8.90
N LEU A 202 -11.52 -2.45 9.02
CA LEU A 202 -12.04 -1.95 10.28
C LEU A 202 -13.13 -2.86 10.86
N LEU A 203 -14.12 -3.26 10.06
CA LEU A 203 -15.19 -4.16 10.51
C LEU A 203 -14.64 -5.53 10.89
N THR A 204 -13.67 -6.06 10.13
CA THR A 204 -13.03 -7.34 10.46
C THR A 204 -12.21 -7.24 11.74
N ALA A 205 -11.51 -6.12 11.96
CA ALA A 205 -10.78 -5.87 13.21
C ALA A 205 -11.73 -5.78 14.41
N VAL A 206 -12.87 -5.10 14.26
CA VAL A 206 -13.92 -5.02 15.29
C VAL A 206 -14.51 -6.40 15.58
N ALA A 207 -14.78 -7.21 14.54
CA ALA A 207 -15.22 -8.61 14.71
C ALA A 207 -14.15 -9.49 15.39
N GLY A 208 -12.87 -9.14 15.25
CA GLY A 208 -11.74 -9.82 15.91
C GLY A 208 -11.57 -9.50 17.39
N LEU A 209 -12.15 -8.40 17.89
CA LEU A 209 -12.12 -8.03 19.32
C LEU A 209 -12.82 -9.06 20.23
N PRO A 210 -14.10 -9.45 20.00
CA PRO A 210 -14.77 -10.43 20.85
C PRO A 210 -14.14 -11.83 20.75
N LEU A 211 -13.47 -12.14 19.64
CA LEU A 211 -12.81 -13.42 19.43
C LEU A 211 -11.45 -13.53 20.16
N GLY A 212 -10.95 -12.43 20.74
CA GLY A 212 -9.67 -12.35 21.43
C GLY A 212 -8.46 -12.35 20.50
N VAL A 213 -8.67 -12.21 19.19
CA VAL A 213 -7.62 -12.20 18.17
C VAL A 213 -6.97 -10.82 18.08
N VAL A 214 -7.75 -9.76 18.31
CA VAL A 214 -7.28 -8.38 18.32
C VAL A 214 -7.24 -7.85 19.76
N LYS A 215 -6.08 -7.33 20.19
CA LYS A 215 -5.94 -6.65 21.48
C LYS A 215 -6.18 -5.16 21.29
N PHE A 216 -7.22 -4.63 21.93
CA PHE A 216 -7.51 -3.20 21.92
C PHE A 216 -6.47 -2.45 22.78
N GLN A 217 -5.77 -1.49 22.18
CA GLN A 217 -4.71 -0.71 22.85
C GLN A 217 -5.09 0.76 23.10
N GLY A 218 -6.37 1.14 22.93
CA GLY A 218 -6.89 2.50 23.19
C GLY A 218 -7.49 3.19 21.97
N LEU A 219 -8.15 4.33 22.19
CA LEU A 219 -8.79 5.17 21.14
C LEU A 219 -7.83 6.21 20.55
N PHE A 220 -6.87 6.69 21.34
CA PHE A 220 -5.89 7.69 20.94
C PHE A 220 -4.51 7.20 21.31
N SER A 221 -3.57 7.33 20.38
CA SER A 221 -2.14 7.17 20.65
C SER A 221 -1.41 8.38 20.09
N ALA A 222 -0.35 8.83 20.79
CA ALA A 222 0.57 9.78 20.20
C ALA A 222 1.17 9.17 18.93
N PRO A 223 1.47 9.97 17.89
CA PRO A 223 2.16 9.45 16.71
C PRO A 223 3.42 8.72 17.18
N PRO A 224 3.62 7.46 16.75
CA PRO A 224 4.76 6.67 17.19
C PRO A 224 6.07 7.41 16.93
N ALA A 225 7.01 7.30 17.86
CA ALA A 225 8.33 7.89 17.70
C ALA A 225 9.00 7.34 16.43
N LEU A 226 9.74 8.21 15.73
CA LEU A 226 10.53 7.85 14.55
C LEU A 226 11.88 7.19 14.92
N SER A 227 12.16 7.02 16.21
CA SER A 227 13.38 6.42 16.77
C SER A 227 13.19 4.96 17.13
#